data_AF-A0A536S312-F1
#
_entry.id   AF-A0A536S312-F1
#
_cell.length_a   1.000
_cell.length_b   1.000
_cell.length_c   1.000
_cell.angle_alpha   90.00
_cell.angle_beta   90.00
_cell.angle_gamma   90.00
#
_symmetry.space_group_name_H-M   'P 1'
#
loop_
_entity.id
_entity.type
_entity.pdbx_description
1 polymer ?
#
loop_
_entity_poly.entity_id
_entity_poly.type
_entity_poly.pdbx_seq_one_letter_code
_entity_poly.pdbx_strand_id
1 'polypeptide(L)'
;MAGAVRPVVLLMLLASFLFLLAGLLDGVYPGGSTWLTGTNADLAAASYLFAVVNTVVAILVARGSERSLVARVGLAAFFVFERPFSAIVLGPKSGASIATHLVTAIVELVILLSALRVWQLGRSFAARDVDMLFALEGPSPASPPEPRSAERRASSAIRGRSAWLIGGIALALAIVFVADGAYEGFIPGGRDWSTSADGSGWLVYLFSAVVLVIAARAVRGERLAMRTLIVIALIFFIERSFSPFSLKEQDPVVLALHGLGAFISLALAIAAAGAIRSGPARERSSVRTLEAA
;
A
#
# COMPACT_ATOMS: atom_id res chain seq x y z
N MET A 1 -12.43 -17.01 -14.99
CA MET A 1 -11.32 -16.61 -14.09
C MET A 1 -10.38 -17.77 -13.72
N ALA A 2 -10.87 -18.97 -13.41
CA ALA A 2 -10.05 -20.10 -12.94
C ALA A 2 -8.83 -20.45 -13.82
N GLY A 3 -8.95 -20.40 -15.16
CA GLY A 3 -7.83 -20.67 -16.07
C GLY A 3 -6.71 -19.62 -16.03
N ALA A 4 -7.04 -18.35 -15.76
CA ALA A 4 -6.07 -17.25 -15.70
C ALA A 4 -5.37 -17.14 -14.32
N VAL A 5 -5.96 -17.73 -13.28
CA VAL A 5 -5.43 -17.72 -11.90
C VAL A 5 -4.40 -18.84 -11.67
N ARG A 6 -4.55 -19.98 -12.35
CA ARG A 6 -3.59 -21.12 -12.27
C ARG A 6 -2.12 -20.73 -12.47
N PRO A 7 -1.73 -20.00 -13.53
CA PRO A 7 -0.32 -19.62 -13.73
C PRO A 7 0.18 -18.69 -12.62
N VAL A 8 -0.67 -17.79 -12.10
CA VAL A 8 -0.32 -16.92 -10.97
C VAL A 8 -0.02 -17.75 -9.72
N VAL A 9 -0.88 -18.72 -9.40
CA VAL A 9 -0.68 -19.60 -8.23
C VAL A 9 0.57 -20.46 -8.38
N LEU A 10 0.85 -21.01 -9.57
CA LEU A 10 2.07 -21.79 -9.80
C LEU A 10 3.34 -20.96 -9.61
N LEU A 11 3.36 -19.74 -10.15
CA LEU A 11 4.46 -18.82 -9.95
C LEU A 11 4.61 -18.42 -8.47
N MET A 12 3.51 -18.29 -7.74
CA MET A 12 3.56 -18.04 -6.29
C MET A 12 4.19 -19.21 -5.54
N LEU A 13 3.84 -20.46 -5.87
CA LEU A 13 4.49 -21.62 -5.26
C LEU A 13 5.98 -21.68 -5.58
N LEU A 14 6.37 -21.33 -6.81
CA LEU A 14 7.78 -21.17 -7.18
C LEU A 14 8.45 -20.08 -6.34
N ALA A 15 7.83 -18.91 -6.18
CA ALA A 15 8.35 -17.84 -5.34
C ALA A 15 8.51 -18.30 -3.87
N SER A 16 7.54 -19.02 -3.32
CA SER A 16 7.65 -19.61 -1.97
C SER A 16 8.86 -20.54 -1.84
N PHE A 17 9.11 -21.38 -2.84
CA PHE A 17 10.31 -22.22 -2.87
C PHE A 17 11.60 -21.38 -2.91
N LEU A 18 11.62 -20.32 -3.73
CA LEU A 18 12.78 -19.42 -3.81
C LEU A 18 13.03 -18.67 -2.51
N PHE A 19 11.98 -18.29 -1.77
CA PHE A 19 12.10 -17.70 -0.43
C PHE A 19 12.72 -18.69 0.58
N LEU A 20 12.32 -19.97 0.54
CA LEU A 20 12.95 -21.01 1.37
C LEU A 20 14.42 -21.18 0.99
N LEU A 21 14.71 -21.25 -0.31
CA LEU A 21 16.08 -21.39 -0.81
C LEU A 21 16.95 -20.19 -0.41
N ALA A 22 16.42 -18.97 -0.49
CA ALA A 22 17.12 -17.77 -0.05
C ALA A 22 17.46 -17.81 1.44
N GLY A 23 16.52 -18.22 2.30
CA GLY A 23 16.78 -18.39 3.74
C GLY A 23 17.86 -19.44 4.03
N LEU A 24 17.85 -20.55 3.28
CA LEU A 24 18.86 -21.59 3.41
C LEU A 24 20.25 -21.07 3.00
N LEU A 25 20.34 -20.39 1.85
CA LEU A 25 21.59 -19.83 1.32
C LEU A 25 22.12 -18.64 2.13
N ASP A 26 21.24 -17.97 2.87
CA ASP A 26 21.60 -16.93 3.83
C ASP A 26 22.14 -17.51 5.16
N GLY A 27 22.13 -18.83 5.33
CA GLY A 27 22.71 -19.51 6.49
C GLY A 27 21.73 -19.78 7.62
N VAL A 28 20.41 -19.65 7.39
CA VAL A 28 19.38 -19.76 8.42
C VAL A 28 18.93 -21.22 8.57
N TYR A 29 19.78 -22.07 9.14
CA TYR A 29 19.44 -23.46 9.44
C TYR A 29 20.25 -23.94 10.65
N PRO A 30 19.82 -24.99 11.38
CA PRO A 30 20.58 -25.49 12.52
C PRO A 30 22.06 -25.71 12.21
N GLY A 31 22.94 -24.95 12.89
CA GLY A 31 24.40 -24.99 12.66
C GLY A 31 24.92 -24.07 11.54
N GLY A 32 24.05 -23.28 10.91
CA GLY A 32 24.41 -22.27 9.90
C GLY A 32 24.90 -20.96 10.52
N SER A 33 25.56 -20.14 9.70
CA SER A 33 26.24 -18.90 10.11
C SER A 33 25.32 -17.83 10.71
N THR A 34 24.01 -17.91 10.45
CA THR A 34 23.00 -16.96 10.92
C THR A 34 21.89 -17.65 11.71
N TRP A 35 22.18 -18.80 12.32
CA TRP A 35 21.20 -19.53 13.11
C TRP A 35 21.14 -19.04 14.56
N LEU A 36 20.06 -18.36 14.93
CA LEU A 36 19.75 -17.97 16.32
C LEU A 36 20.89 -17.22 17.03
N THR A 37 21.62 -16.35 16.32
CA THR A 37 22.73 -15.57 16.89
C THR A 37 22.28 -14.29 17.60
N GLY A 38 20.98 -13.99 17.65
CA GLY A 38 20.39 -12.88 18.43
C GLY A 38 20.71 -11.45 17.95
N THR A 39 21.36 -11.30 16.80
CA THR A 39 21.69 -10.00 16.15
C THR A 39 21.68 -10.16 14.64
N ASN A 40 21.08 -9.24 13.85
CA ASN A 40 20.98 -9.15 12.36
C ASN A 40 20.54 -10.40 11.55
N ALA A 41 20.90 -11.60 12.00
CA ALA A 41 20.54 -12.92 11.55
C ALA A 41 19.04 -13.21 11.60
N ASP A 42 18.28 -12.51 12.45
CA ASP A 42 16.82 -12.67 12.55
C ASP A 42 16.09 -12.11 11.32
N LEU A 43 16.69 -11.16 10.58
CA LEU A 43 16.13 -10.64 9.33
C LEU A 43 16.24 -11.66 8.18
N ALA A 44 17.28 -12.48 8.16
CA ALA A 44 17.41 -13.54 7.16
C ALA A 44 16.33 -14.62 7.34
N ALA A 45 15.94 -14.89 8.60
CA ALA A 45 14.83 -15.80 8.92
C ALA A 45 13.47 -15.31 8.41
N ALA A 46 13.32 -14.01 8.12
CA ALA A 46 12.12 -13.46 7.51
C ALA A 46 11.83 -14.10 6.14
N SER A 47 12.85 -14.60 5.42
CA SER A 47 12.64 -15.32 4.16
C SER A 47 11.75 -16.56 4.33
N TYR A 48 11.84 -17.28 5.46
CA TYR A 48 10.93 -18.40 5.74
C TYR A 48 9.50 -17.94 6.05
N LEU A 49 9.37 -16.85 6.82
CA LEU A 49 8.07 -16.24 7.08
C LEU A 49 7.41 -15.79 5.76
N PHE A 50 8.16 -15.18 4.86
CA PHE A 50 7.69 -14.77 3.55
C PHE A 50 7.27 -15.96 2.68
N ALA A 51 8.00 -17.08 2.72
CA ALA A 51 7.58 -18.31 2.07
C ALA A 51 6.22 -18.81 2.58
N VAL A 52 6.03 -18.81 3.92
CA VAL A 52 4.77 -19.23 4.54
C VAL A 52 3.63 -18.28 4.14
N VAL A 53 3.82 -16.97 4.33
CA VAL A 53 2.82 -15.95 3.99
C VAL A 53 2.43 -16.02 2.52
N ASN A 54 3.42 -16.10 1.62
CA ASN A 54 3.16 -16.20 0.19
C ASN A 54 2.41 -17.48 -0.18
N THR A 55 2.70 -18.61 0.47
CA THR A 55 1.98 -19.87 0.29
C THR A 55 0.54 -19.80 0.77
N VAL A 56 0.30 -19.18 1.93
CA VAL A 56 -1.07 -18.95 2.45
C VAL A 56 -1.86 -18.08 1.48
N VAL A 57 -1.27 -16.97 0.99
CA VAL A 57 -1.92 -16.11 0.00
C VAL A 57 -2.16 -16.87 -1.32
N ALA A 58 -1.25 -17.76 -1.74
CA ALA A 58 -1.43 -18.59 -2.94
C ALA A 58 -2.67 -19.48 -2.82
N ILE A 59 -2.86 -20.13 -1.66
CA ILE A 59 -4.04 -20.95 -1.37
C ILE A 59 -5.31 -20.09 -1.41
N LEU A 60 -5.28 -18.89 -0.82
CA LEU A 60 -6.42 -17.97 -0.83
C LEU A 60 -6.74 -17.44 -2.23
N VAL A 61 -5.74 -17.21 -3.07
CA VAL A 61 -5.89 -16.82 -4.48
C VAL A 61 -6.48 -17.98 -5.29
N ALA A 62 -6.02 -19.21 -5.05
CA ALA A 62 -6.56 -20.41 -5.68
C ALA A 62 -8.04 -20.63 -5.36
N ARG A 63 -8.50 -20.21 -4.18
CA ARG A 63 -9.92 -20.22 -3.76
C ARG A 63 -10.78 -19.13 -4.42
N GLY A 64 -10.19 -18.25 -5.23
CA GLY A 64 -10.93 -17.33 -6.10
C GLY A 64 -11.50 -16.07 -5.44
N SER A 65 -11.00 -15.68 -4.25
CA SER A 65 -11.43 -14.43 -3.60
C SER A 65 -10.80 -13.19 -4.26
N GLU A 66 -11.59 -12.15 -4.52
CA GLU A 66 -11.05 -10.87 -5.02
C GLU A 66 -10.10 -10.23 -3.99
N ARG A 67 -10.39 -10.42 -2.70
CA ARG A 67 -9.55 -9.89 -1.60
C ARG A 67 -8.17 -10.56 -1.56
N SER A 68 -8.08 -11.84 -1.91
CA SER A 68 -6.79 -12.53 -1.95
C SER A 68 -5.96 -12.11 -3.16
N LEU A 69 -6.58 -11.72 -4.28
CA LEU A 69 -5.89 -11.15 -5.43
C LEU A 69 -5.30 -9.76 -5.10
N VAL A 70 -6.04 -8.93 -4.37
CA VAL A 70 -5.54 -7.62 -3.88
C VAL A 70 -4.40 -7.80 -2.87
N ALA A 71 -4.55 -8.73 -1.93
CA ALA A 71 -3.48 -9.10 -1.00
C ALA A 71 -2.23 -9.55 -1.77
N ARG A 72 -2.41 -10.29 -2.86
CA ARG A 72 -1.29 -10.71 -3.69
C ARG A 72 -0.60 -9.55 -4.40
N VAL A 73 -1.35 -8.62 -4.99
CA VAL A 73 -0.77 -7.42 -5.61
C VAL A 73 0.07 -6.64 -4.61
N GLY A 74 -0.43 -6.45 -3.39
CA GLY A 74 0.32 -5.77 -2.32
C GLY A 74 1.59 -6.52 -1.93
N LEU A 75 1.49 -7.84 -1.71
CA LEU A 75 2.62 -8.68 -1.32
C LEU A 75 3.70 -8.75 -2.41
N ALA A 76 3.29 -8.85 -3.68
CA ALA A 76 4.22 -8.87 -4.80
C ALA A 76 4.93 -7.53 -4.99
N ALA A 77 4.21 -6.42 -4.84
CA ALA A 77 4.83 -5.09 -4.88
C ALA A 77 5.91 -4.94 -3.80
N PHE A 78 5.64 -5.41 -2.57
CA PHE A 78 6.64 -5.42 -1.51
C PHE A 78 7.89 -6.24 -1.88
N PHE A 79 7.71 -7.50 -2.31
CA PHE A 79 8.84 -8.38 -2.60
C PHE A 79 9.68 -7.99 -3.82
N VAL A 80 9.09 -7.32 -4.83
CA VAL A 80 9.85 -6.78 -5.98
C VAL A 80 10.94 -5.83 -5.53
N PHE A 81 10.71 -5.04 -4.47
CA PHE A 81 11.68 -4.10 -3.94
C PHE A 81 12.53 -4.71 -2.81
N GLU A 82 11.90 -5.48 -1.94
CA GLU A 82 12.58 -6.01 -0.77
C GLU A 82 13.61 -7.09 -1.14
N ARG A 83 13.38 -7.90 -2.18
CA ARG A 83 14.32 -8.96 -2.57
C ARG A 83 15.67 -8.43 -3.11
N PRO A 84 15.73 -7.48 -4.07
CA PRO A 84 17.01 -6.90 -4.50
C PRO A 84 17.72 -6.15 -3.38
N PHE A 85 16.96 -5.49 -2.50
CA PHE A 85 17.50 -4.79 -1.36
C PHE A 85 18.14 -5.76 -0.35
N SER A 86 17.44 -6.85 -0.02
CA SER A 86 17.96 -7.93 0.81
C SER A 86 19.24 -8.55 0.24
N ALA A 87 19.34 -8.66 -1.08
CA ALA A 87 20.51 -9.21 -1.76
C ALA A 87 21.77 -8.34 -1.61
N ILE A 88 21.60 -7.01 -1.62
CA ILE A 88 22.71 -6.06 -1.76
C ILE A 88 23.07 -5.40 -0.41
N VAL A 89 22.08 -5.19 0.46
CA VAL A 89 22.21 -4.33 1.64
C VAL A 89 22.33 -5.13 2.94
N LEU A 90 21.71 -6.31 3.05
CA LEU A 90 21.68 -7.11 4.28
C LEU A 90 22.92 -8.01 4.44
N GLY A 91 24.07 -7.35 4.56
CA GLY A 91 25.36 -7.99 4.84
C GLY A 91 25.97 -8.73 3.64
N PRO A 92 27.21 -9.22 3.79
CA PRO A 92 27.89 -9.96 2.74
C PRO A 92 27.18 -11.29 2.48
N LYS A 93 26.68 -11.47 1.27
CA LYS A 93 26.01 -12.70 0.81
C LYS A 93 26.84 -13.44 -0.23
N SER A 94 26.68 -14.76 -0.28
CA SER A 94 27.27 -15.57 -1.35
C SER A 94 26.65 -15.18 -2.70
N GLY A 95 27.40 -15.34 -3.80
CA GLY A 95 26.87 -15.06 -5.15
C GLY A 95 25.61 -15.86 -5.47
N ALA A 96 25.50 -17.09 -4.96
CA ALA A 96 24.31 -17.92 -5.10
C ALA A 96 23.09 -17.35 -4.34
N SER A 97 23.28 -16.82 -3.13
CA SER A 97 22.22 -16.13 -2.40
C SER A 97 21.76 -14.87 -3.15
N ILE A 98 22.70 -14.02 -3.58
CA ILE A 98 22.40 -12.80 -4.34
C ILE A 98 21.57 -13.13 -5.59
N ALA A 99 22.00 -14.12 -6.36
CA ALA A 99 21.28 -14.57 -7.55
C ALA A 99 19.86 -15.05 -7.21
N THR A 100 19.69 -15.80 -6.11
CA THR A 100 18.38 -16.32 -5.68
C THR A 100 17.43 -15.18 -5.31
N HIS A 101 17.89 -14.16 -4.58
CA HIS A 101 17.09 -12.99 -4.25
C HIS A 101 16.68 -12.21 -5.52
N LEU A 102 17.60 -11.97 -6.46
CA LEU A 102 17.28 -11.27 -7.71
C LEU A 102 16.30 -12.06 -8.59
N VAL A 103 16.47 -13.37 -8.71
CA VAL A 103 15.52 -14.24 -9.42
C VAL A 103 14.15 -14.20 -8.75
N THR A 104 14.10 -14.21 -7.41
CA THR A 104 12.84 -14.06 -6.67
C THR A 104 12.17 -12.74 -7.00
N ALA A 105 12.91 -11.63 -7.07
CA ALA A 105 12.38 -10.31 -7.44
C ALA A 105 11.77 -10.31 -8.85
N ILE A 106 12.43 -10.95 -9.82
CA ILE A 106 11.94 -11.08 -11.19
C ILE A 106 10.65 -11.89 -11.23
N VAL A 107 10.62 -13.04 -10.54
CA VAL A 107 9.40 -13.87 -10.45
C VAL A 107 8.26 -13.09 -9.80
N GLU A 108 8.53 -12.37 -8.71
CA GLU A 108 7.57 -11.51 -8.02
C GLU A 108 7.04 -10.39 -8.93
N LEU A 109 7.88 -9.81 -9.78
CA LEU A 109 7.45 -8.82 -10.78
C LEU A 109 6.51 -9.44 -11.82
N VAL A 110 6.84 -10.62 -12.35
CA VAL A 110 5.96 -11.34 -13.28
C VAL A 110 4.62 -11.66 -12.63
N ILE A 111 4.63 -12.05 -11.35
CA ILE A 111 3.40 -12.32 -10.60
C ILE A 111 2.60 -11.04 -10.39
N LEU A 112 3.24 -9.92 -10.03
CA LEU A 112 2.58 -8.62 -9.87
C LEU A 112 1.87 -8.21 -11.15
N LEU A 113 2.57 -8.24 -12.29
CA LEU A 113 2.00 -7.88 -13.59
C LEU A 113 0.84 -8.81 -13.97
N SER A 114 0.98 -10.11 -13.71
CA SER A 114 -0.06 -11.12 -13.99
C SER A 114 -1.29 -10.93 -13.10
N ALA A 115 -1.09 -10.69 -11.80
CA ALA A 115 -2.16 -10.46 -10.85
C ALA A 115 -2.91 -9.15 -11.15
N LEU A 116 -2.20 -8.08 -11.51
CA LEU A 116 -2.80 -6.83 -11.97
C LEU A 116 -3.65 -7.03 -13.22
N ARG A 117 -3.14 -7.80 -14.20
CA ARG A 117 -3.89 -8.13 -15.42
C ARG A 117 -5.16 -8.93 -15.10
N VAL A 118 -5.06 -9.97 -14.27
CA VAL A 118 -6.21 -10.77 -13.84
C VAL A 118 -7.23 -9.92 -13.08
N TRP A 119 -6.77 -9.00 -12.23
CA TRP A 119 -7.63 -8.10 -11.48
C TRP A 119 -8.37 -7.10 -12.39
N GLN A 120 -7.67 -6.54 -13.38
CA GLN A 120 -8.27 -5.67 -14.39
C GLN A 120 -9.30 -6.43 -15.24
N LEU A 121 -8.97 -7.64 -15.69
CA LEU A 121 -9.89 -8.50 -16.43
C LEU A 121 -11.13 -8.82 -15.59
N GLY A 122 -10.97 -9.23 -14.34
CA GLY A 122 -12.08 -9.56 -13.45
C GLY A 122 -13.05 -8.40 -13.24
N ARG A 123 -12.54 -7.17 -13.10
CA ARG A 123 -13.38 -5.96 -13.02
C ARG A 123 -14.04 -5.59 -14.34
N SER A 124 -13.39 -5.83 -15.48
CA SER A 124 -13.98 -5.56 -16.80
C SER A 124 -15.15 -6.49 -17.14
N PHE A 125 -15.10 -7.76 -16.73
CA PHE A 125 -16.21 -8.71 -16.89
C PHE A 125 -17.37 -8.38 -15.95
N ALA A 126 -17.08 -8.08 -14.67
CA ALA A 126 -18.12 -7.67 -13.72
C ALA A 126 -18.86 -6.39 -14.14
N ALA A 127 -18.16 -5.43 -14.78
CA ALA A 127 -18.80 -4.24 -15.33
C ALA A 127 -19.72 -4.56 -16.52
N ARG A 128 -19.28 -5.42 -17.45
CA ARG A 128 -20.10 -5.84 -18.60
C ARG A 128 -21.34 -6.64 -18.21
N ASP A 129 -21.25 -7.53 -17.23
CA ASP A 129 -22.40 -8.32 -16.77
C ASP A 129 -23.47 -7.41 -16.14
N VAL A 130 -23.04 -6.40 -15.37
CA VAL A 130 -23.94 -5.39 -14.79
C VAL A 130 -24.57 -4.53 -15.89
N ASP A 131 -23.79 -4.08 -16.88
CA ASP A 131 -24.31 -3.31 -18.00
C ASP A 131 -25.29 -4.13 -18.87
N MET A 132 -25.08 -5.45 -19.04
CA MET A 132 -26.03 -6.33 -19.73
C MET A 132 -27.33 -6.54 -18.95
N LEU A 133 -27.26 -6.68 -17.62
CA LEU A 133 -28.45 -6.78 -16.79
C LEU A 133 -29.29 -5.49 -16.86
N PHE A 134 -28.65 -4.32 -16.88
CA PHE A 134 -29.35 -3.04 -17.06
C PHE A 134 -29.80 -2.78 -18.52
N ALA A 135 -29.11 -3.35 -19.52
CA ALA A 135 -29.51 -3.26 -20.92
C ALA A 135 -30.74 -4.13 -21.24
N LEU A 136 -31.03 -5.16 -20.44
CA LEU A 136 -32.23 -5.99 -20.57
C LEU A 136 -33.49 -5.32 -19.96
N GLU A 137 -33.32 -4.28 -19.15
CA GLU A 137 -34.41 -3.57 -18.45
C GLU A 137 -34.66 -2.13 -18.95
N GLY A 138 -34.02 -1.71 -20.03
CA GLY A 138 -34.14 -0.35 -20.57
C GLY A 138 -34.69 -0.28 -22.00
N PRO A 139 -35.71 0.55 -22.29
CA PRO A 139 -36.08 0.93 -23.66
C PRO A 139 -34.99 1.80 -24.33
N SER A 140 -34.85 1.67 -25.66
CA SER A 140 -33.95 2.44 -26.55
C SER A 140 -34.22 3.97 -26.53
N PRO A 141 -33.29 4.83 -26.99
CA PRO A 141 -32.97 6.13 -26.39
C PRO A 141 -33.85 7.30 -26.83
N ALA A 142 -34.01 8.28 -25.93
CA ALA A 142 -34.48 9.63 -26.26
C ALA A 142 -33.30 10.63 -26.27
N SER A 143 -33.40 11.57 -27.22
CA SER A 143 -32.45 12.60 -27.65
C SER A 143 -31.90 13.54 -26.54
N PRO A 144 -30.76 14.22 -26.77
CA PRO A 144 -30.04 14.98 -25.74
C PRO A 144 -30.64 16.38 -25.52
N PRO A 145 -30.71 16.89 -24.27
CA PRO A 145 -31.01 18.28 -24.01
C PRO A 145 -29.75 19.14 -23.87
N GLU A 146 -29.89 20.40 -24.31
CA GLU A 146 -28.92 21.49 -24.40
C GLU A 146 -28.30 21.99 -23.06
N PRO A 147 -27.21 22.79 -23.13
CA PRO A 147 -26.33 23.05 -22.00
C PRO A 147 -26.87 24.18 -21.10
N ARG A 148 -27.01 23.91 -19.81
CA ARG A 148 -27.21 24.96 -18.78
C ARG A 148 -25.94 25.20 -18.00
N SER A 149 -25.34 26.35 -18.28
CA SER A 149 -24.36 27.04 -17.44
C SER A 149 -25.01 27.56 -16.15
N ALA A 150 -24.21 27.56 -15.07
CA ALA A 150 -24.43 28.21 -13.77
C ALA A 150 -24.97 27.34 -12.60
N GLU A 151 -24.16 26.36 -12.16
CA GLU A 151 -24.13 25.95 -10.75
C GLU A 151 -22.74 25.42 -10.37
N ARG A 152 -21.72 26.27 -10.52
CA ARG A 152 -20.31 25.92 -10.29
C ARG A 152 -19.91 26.05 -8.81
N ARG A 153 -20.67 25.44 -7.91
CA ARG A 153 -20.25 25.08 -6.53
C ARG A 153 -20.94 23.79 -6.08
N ALA A 154 -21.15 22.83 -6.99
CA ALA A 154 -21.44 21.45 -6.60
C ALA A 154 -20.27 20.98 -5.72
N SER A 155 -20.54 20.70 -4.44
CA SER A 155 -19.52 20.25 -3.50
C SER A 155 -18.86 19.02 -4.08
N SER A 156 -17.58 19.12 -4.45
CA SER A 156 -16.80 18.04 -5.04
C SER A 156 -16.47 16.92 -4.05
N ALA A 157 -17.17 16.86 -2.92
CA ALA A 157 -16.92 15.93 -1.83
C ALA A 157 -16.83 14.50 -2.38
N ILE A 158 -15.73 13.84 -2.06
CA ILE A 158 -15.56 12.42 -2.34
C ILE A 158 -16.63 11.63 -1.57
N ARG A 159 -16.99 10.43 -2.05
CA ARG A 159 -17.99 9.58 -1.37
C ARG A 159 -17.66 9.47 0.13
N GLY A 160 -18.67 9.60 0.99
CA GLY A 160 -18.49 9.63 2.45
C GLY A 160 -17.64 8.50 3.02
N ARG A 161 -17.72 7.29 2.45
CA ARG A 161 -16.86 6.15 2.82
C ARG A 161 -15.38 6.37 2.50
N SER A 162 -15.07 6.97 1.34
CA SER A 162 -13.70 7.30 0.93
C SER A 162 -13.15 8.47 1.74
N ALA A 163 -13.99 9.44 2.09
CA ALA A 163 -13.65 10.53 3.01
C ALA A 163 -13.23 10.01 4.39
N TRP A 164 -14.04 9.14 4.99
CA TRP A 164 -13.74 8.50 6.27
C TRP A 164 -12.47 7.67 6.23
N LEU A 165 -12.24 6.92 5.13
CA LEU A 165 -11.04 6.11 4.97
C LEU A 165 -9.78 6.98 4.87
N ILE A 166 -9.78 8.01 4.04
CA ILE A 166 -8.63 8.91 3.87
C ILE A 166 -8.36 9.67 5.17
N GLY A 167 -9.40 10.21 5.82
CA GLY A 167 -9.28 10.90 7.09
C GLY A 167 -8.75 9.99 8.20
N GLY A 168 -9.27 8.77 8.31
CA GLY A 168 -8.84 7.79 9.30
C GLY A 168 -7.39 7.34 9.11
N ILE A 169 -6.98 7.05 7.87
CA ILE A 169 -5.59 6.67 7.58
C ILE A 169 -4.63 7.84 7.81
N ALA A 170 -5.01 9.06 7.41
CA ALA A 170 -4.20 10.25 7.64
C ALA A 170 -4.04 10.56 9.15
N LEU A 171 -5.10 10.37 9.94
CA LEU A 171 -5.04 10.50 11.39
C LEU A 171 -4.12 9.44 12.02
N ALA A 172 -4.23 8.19 11.59
CA ALA A 172 -3.35 7.12 12.05
C ALA A 172 -1.88 7.44 11.73
N LEU A 173 -1.59 7.96 10.53
CA LEU A 173 -0.24 8.37 10.14
C LEU A 173 0.30 9.48 11.04
N ALA A 174 -0.51 10.50 11.32
CA ALA A 174 -0.15 11.59 12.21
C ALA A 174 0.14 11.11 13.65
N ILE A 175 -0.64 10.15 14.16
CA ILE A 175 -0.39 9.55 15.47
C ILE A 175 0.97 8.84 15.50
N VAL A 176 1.31 8.09 14.45
CA VAL A 176 2.61 7.39 14.37
C VAL A 176 3.77 8.37 14.35
N PHE A 177 3.69 9.43 13.56
CA PHE A 177 4.72 10.48 13.55
C PHE A 177 4.85 11.20 14.90
N VAL A 178 3.74 11.47 15.59
CA VAL A 178 3.79 12.05 16.94
C VAL A 178 4.44 11.09 17.93
N ALA A 179 4.11 9.80 17.87
CA ALA A 179 4.68 8.76 18.73
C ALA A 179 6.18 8.60 18.48
N ASP A 180 6.62 8.64 17.22
CA ASP A 180 8.01 8.60 16.80
C ASP A 180 8.84 9.75 17.39
N GLY A 181 8.40 11.00 17.19
CA GLY A 181 9.09 12.15 17.79
C GLY A 181 9.08 12.13 19.33
N ALA A 182 7.97 11.67 19.92
CA ALA A 182 7.87 11.59 21.38
C ALA A 182 8.78 10.51 21.97
N TYR A 183 8.91 9.38 21.28
CA TYR A 183 9.80 8.28 21.67
C TYR A 183 11.26 8.71 21.62
N GLU A 184 11.65 9.45 20.59
CA GLU A 184 12.98 10.03 20.49
C GLU A 184 13.21 11.22 21.44
N GLY A 185 12.24 11.58 22.28
CA GLY A 185 12.39 12.60 23.32
C GLY A 185 12.22 14.04 22.82
N PHE A 186 11.71 14.26 21.60
CA PHE A 186 11.37 15.59 21.09
C PHE A 186 10.03 16.11 21.66
N ILE A 187 9.82 15.98 22.96
CA ILE A 187 8.65 16.52 23.68
C ILE A 187 8.98 17.87 24.33
N PRO A 188 7.97 18.69 24.67
CA PRO A 188 8.20 19.89 25.48
C PRO A 188 8.92 19.53 26.80
N GLY A 189 10.07 20.16 27.05
CA GLY A 189 10.94 19.85 28.20
C GLY A 189 11.86 18.65 28.02
N GLY A 190 11.90 18.04 26.83
CA GLY A 190 12.82 16.96 26.45
C GLY A 190 14.07 17.48 25.72
N ARG A 191 14.42 16.85 24.59
CA ARG A 191 15.56 17.25 23.75
C ARG A 191 15.38 18.64 23.14
N ASP A 192 16.50 19.32 22.86
CA ASP A 192 16.51 20.61 22.17
C ASP A 192 16.02 20.47 20.72
N TRP A 193 15.11 21.36 20.33
CA TRP A 193 14.60 21.42 18.97
C TRP A 193 15.47 22.37 18.15
N SER A 194 16.07 21.88 17.07
CA SER A 194 16.86 22.72 16.18
C SER A 194 16.77 22.24 14.74
N THR A 195 17.42 22.95 13.82
CA THR A 195 17.48 22.58 12.40
C THR A 195 18.78 21.83 12.06
N SER A 196 19.63 21.52 13.05
CA SER A 196 20.79 20.65 12.84
C SER A 196 20.32 19.20 12.64
N ALA A 197 21.13 18.38 11.98
CA ALA A 197 20.80 16.98 11.71
C ALA A 197 20.34 16.26 12.99
N ASP A 198 21.10 16.42 14.08
CA ASP A 198 20.85 15.75 15.36
C ASP A 198 19.67 16.32 16.16
N GLY A 199 19.25 17.56 15.86
CA GLY A 199 18.15 18.25 16.57
C GLY A 199 16.85 18.37 15.78
N SER A 200 16.79 17.79 14.58
CA SER A 200 15.69 17.98 13.62
C SER A 200 14.50 17.03 13.78
N GLY A 201 14.53 16.11 14.75
CA GLY A 201 13.48 15.11 14.94
C GLY A 201 12.09 15.70 15.26
N TRP A 202 12.00 16.95 15.71
CA TRP A 202 10.71 17.66 15.87
C TRP A 202 9.94 17.85 14.55
N LEU A 203 10.59 17.73 13.39
CA LEU A 203 9.95 17.88 12.07
C LEU A 203 8.81 16.89 11.85
N VAL A 204 8.80 15.75 12.54
CA VAL A 204 7.71 14.76 12.46
C VAL A 204 6.36 15.36 12.89
N TYR A 205 6.35 16.29 13.85
CA TYR A 205 5.13 17.01 14.26
C TYR A 205 4.63 17.96 13.17
N LEU A 206 5.56 18.63 12.48
CA LEU A 206 5.24 19.47 11.34
C LEU A 206 4.66 18.62 10.20
N PHE A 207 5.27 17.46 9.90
CA PHE A 207 4.76 16.53 8.90
C PHE A 207 3.36 16.02 9.25
N SER A 208 3.09 15.69 10.52
CA SER A 208 1.75 15.34 11.00
C SER A 208 0.73 16.43 10.71
N ALA A 209 1.04 17.69 11.05
CA ALA A 209 0.15 18.82 10.80
C ALA A 209 -0.11 19.02 9.30
N VAL A 210 0.94 18.95 8.47
CA VAL A 210 0.84 19.09 7.01
C VAL A 210 -0.02 18.00 6.40
N VAL A 211 0.17 16.73 6.79
CA VAL A 211 -0.65 15.60 6.32
C VAL A 211 -2.11 15.80 6.68
N LEU A 212 -2.41 16.18 7.93
CA LEU A 212 -3.79 16.40 8.38
C LEU A 212 -4.48 17.56 7.64
N VAL A 213 -3.77 18.68 7.42
CA VAL A 213 -4.30 19.81 6.66
C VAL A 213 -4.62 19.40 5.22
N ILE A 214 -3.70 18.70 4.56
CA ILE A 214 -3.89 18.29 3.18
C ILE A 214 -4.97 17.21 3.07
N ALA A 215 -5.03 16.27 4.02
CA ALA A 215 -6.10 15.28 4.11
C ALA A 215 -7.47 15.94 4.33
N ALA A 216 -7.59 16.95 5.19
CA ALA A 216 -8.83 17.68 5.40
C ALA A 216 -9.31 18.39 4.11
N ARG A 217 -8.39 18.94 3.33
CA ARG A 217 -8.68 19.51 2.00
C ARG A 217 -9.04 18.45 0.96
N ALA A 218 -8.34 17.32 0.98
CA ALA A 218 -8.56 16.17 0.12
C ALA A 218 -9.96 15.55 0.33
N VAL A 219 -10.41 15.45 1.59
CA VAL A 219 -11.75 15.00 1.97
C VAL A 219 -12.87 15.91 1.45
N ARG A 220 -12.61 17.21 1.35
CA ARG A 220 -13.53 18.18 0.70
C ARG A 220 -13.58 18.05 -0.83
N GLY A 221 -12.79 17.15 -1.41
CA GLY A 221 -12.82 16.82 -2.84
C GLY A 221 -11.90 17.67 -3.71
N GLU A 222 -10.99 18.44 -3.11
CA GLU A 222 -10.01 19.22 -3.86
C GLU A 222 -9.05 18.27 -4.61
N ARG A 223 -9.19 18.17 -5.94
CA ARG A 223 -8.35 17.27 -6.76
C ARG A 223 -6.86 17.54 -6.62
N LEU A 224 -6.47 18.81 -6.44
CA LEU A 224 -5.09 19.19 -6.20
C LEU A 224 -4.60 18.66 -4.84
N ALA A 225 -5.41 18.79 -3.79
CA ALA A 225 -5.08 18.26 -2.46
C ALA A 225 -4.97 16.73 -2.47
N MET A 226 -5.86 16.04 -3.20
CA MET A 226 -5.80 14.58 -3.38
C MET A 226 -4.50 14.13 -4.08
N ARG A 227 -4.09 14.82 -5.15
CA ARG A 227 -2.84 14.54 -5.86
C ARG A 227 -1.63 14.84 -4.98
N THR A 228 -1.67 15.97 -4.28
CA THR A 228 -0.62 16.36 -3.33
C THR A 228 -0.49 15.29 -2.27
N LEU A 229 -1.59 14.83 -1.66
CA LEU A 229 -1.62 13.78 -0.64
C LEU A 229 -0.96 12.48 -1.12
N ILE A 230 -1.18 12.08 -2.38
CA ILE A 230 -0.48 10.93 -2.97
C ILE A 230 1.03 11.16 -2.99
N VAL A 231 1.47 12.32 -3.48
CA VAL A 231 2.91 12.64 -3.60
C VAL A 231 3.59 12.62 -2.23
N ILE A 232 3.06 13.34 -1.24
CA ILE A 232 3.67 13.37 0.10
C ILE A 232 3.62 12.01 0.78
N ALA A 233 2.52 11.26 0.63
CA ALA A 233 2.44 9.91 1.18
C ALA A 233 3.47 8.96 0.55
N LEU A 234 3.78 9.11 -0.74
CA LEU A 234 4.86 8.36 -1.37
C LEU A 234 6.25 8.82 -0.89
N ILE A 235 6.45 10.11 -0.66
CA ILE A 235 7.68 10.64 -0.07
C ILE A 235 7.88 10.04 1.34
N PHE A 236 6.86 10.07 2.20
CA PHE A 236 6.93 9.47 3.53
C PHE A 236 7.09 7.96 3.48
N PHE A 237 6.47 7.26 2.52
CA PHE A 237 6.69 5.83 2.34
C PHE A 237 8.17 5.54 2.09
N ILE A 238 8.80 6.28 1.16
CA ILE A 238 10.23 6.14 0.85
C ILE A 238 11.05 6.51 2.08
N GLU A 239 10.89 7.72 2.61
CA GLU A 239 11.65 8.21 3.76
C GLU A 239 11.56 7.25 4.94
N ARG A 240 10.35 6.86 5.37
CA ARG A 240 10.19 5.94 6.50
C ARG A 240 10.66 4.51 6.23
N SER A 241 10.63 4.07 4.98
CA SER A 241 11.18 2.76 4.61
C SER A 241 12.70 2.77 4.58
N PHE A 242 13.36 3.91 4.35
CA PHE A 242 14.81 3.99 4.14
C PHE A 242 15.59 4.66 5.27
N SER A 243 14.98 5.54 6.06
CA SER A 243 15.62 6.26 7.17
C SER A 243 16.27 5.32 8.19
N PRO A 244 15.63 4.21 8.64
CA PRO A 244 16.27 3.30 9.58
C PRO A 244 17.54 2.65 9.03
N PHE A 245 17.59 2.37 7.72
CA PHE A 245 18.78 1.81 7.08
C PHE A 245 19.89 2.84 6.93
N SER A 246 19.54 4.08 6.54
CA SER A 246 20.50 5.17 6.39
C SER A 246 21.12 5.59 7.72
N LEU A 247 20.32 5.55 8.80
CA LEU A 247 20.75 5.92 10.15
C LEU A 247 21.36 4.74 10.92
N LYS A 248 21.35 3.53 10.34
CA LYS A 248 21.75 2.28 11.00
C LYS A 248 21.02 2.08 12.34
N GLU A 249 19.73 2.40 12.34
CA GLU A 249 18.87 2.31 13.51
C GLU A 249 18.70 0.85 13.94
N GLN A 250 18.81 0.60 15.24
CA GLN A 250 18.75 -0.74 15.83
C GLN A 250 17.66 -0.85 16.91
N ASP A 251 17.09 0.28 17.33
CA ASP A 251 16.01 0.27 18.29
C ASP A 251 14.74 -0.37 17.67
N PRO A 252 14.24 -1.49 18.23
CA PRO A 252 13.10 -2.21 17.69
C PRO A 252 11.81 -1.37 17.70
N VAL A 253 11.67 -0.42 18.63
CA VAL A 253 10.50 0.46 18.71
C VAL A 253 10.56 1.50 17.59
N VAL A 254 11.72 2.10 17.36
CA VAL A 254 11.92 3.07 16.26
C VAL A 254 11.74 2.39 14.91
N LEU A 255 12.28 1.18 14.74
CA LEU A 255 12.08 0.36 13.54
C LEU A 255 10.60 0.03 13.30
N ALA A 256 9.86 -0.33 14.35
CA ALA A 256 8.44 -0.61 14.25
C ALA A 256 7.62 0.64 13.87
N LEU A 257 7.94 1.81 14.45
CA LEU A 257 7.27 3.07 14.14
C LEU A 257 7.56 3.53 12.71
N HIS A 258 8.79 3.38 12.22
CA HIS A 258 9.15 3.64 10.84
C HIS A 258 8.44 2.69 9.87
N GLY A 259 8.45 1.39 10.15
CA GLY A 259 7.72 0.39 9.35
C GLY A 259 6.22 0.68 9.28
N LEU A 260 5.60 0.97 10.43
CA LEU A 260 4.19 1.32 10.52
C LEU A 260 3.88 2.62 9.75
N GLY A 261 4.73 3.64 9.89
CA GLY A 261 4.64 4.90 9.17
C GLY A 261 4.71 4.69 7.66
N ALA A 262 5.61 3.83 7.17
CA ALA A 262 5.71 3.47 5.76
C ALA A 262 4.43 2.78 5.25
N PHE A 263 3.96 1.74 5.96
CA PHE A 263 2.74 1.02 5.55
C PHE A 263 1.50 1.90 5.51
N ILE A 264 1.30 2.75 6.53
CA ILE A 264 0.17 3.67 6.57
C ILE A 264 0.28 4.74 5.47
N SER A 265 1.49 5.24 5.20
CA SER A 265 1.74 6.17 4.09
C SER A 265 1.38 5.55 2.74
N LEU A 266 1.79 4.31 2.49
CA LEU A 266 1.41 3.59 1.26
C LEU A 266 -0.11 3.38 1.16
N ALA A 267 -0.76 2.99 2.27
CA ALA A 267 -2.21 2.84 2.33
C ALA A 267 -2.93 4.16 2.02
N LEU A 268 -2.40 5.29 2.50
CA LEU A 268 -2.93 6.63 2.25
C LEU A 268 -2.83 7.00 0.77
N ALA A 269 -1.69 6.73 0.13
CA ALA A 269 -1.49 6.95 -1.30
C ALA A 269 -2.47 6.12 -2.14
N ILE A 270 -2.66 4.83 -1.81
CA ILE A 270 -3.59 3.94 -2.50
C ILE A 270 -5.04 4.40 -2.31
N ALA A 271 -5.43 4.77 -1.08
CA ALA A 271 -6.77 5.26 -0.77
C ALA A 271 -7.07 6.56 -1.53
N ALA A 272 -6.12 7.50 -1.56
CA ALA A 272 -6.25 8.74 -2.31
C ALA A 272 -6.37 8.49 -3.82
N ALA A 273 -5.51 7.64 -4.39
CA ALA A 273 -5.59 7.26 -5.81
C ALA A 273 -6.90 6.52 -6.15
N GLY A 274 -7.41 5.69 -5.24
CA GLY A 274 -8.71 5.02 -5.37
C GLY A 274 -9.88 6.01 -5.38
N ALA A 275 -9.84 7.01 -4.50
CA ALA A 275 -10.86 8.06 -4.43
C ALA A 275 -10.86 8.98 -5.67
N ILE A 276 -9.70 9.32 -6.23
CA ILE A 276 -9.63 10.05 -7.53
C ILE A 276 -10.31 9.25 -8.64
N ARG A 277 -10.09 7.93 -8.69
CA ARG A 277 -10.62 7.05 -9.74
C ARG A 277 -12.12 6.76 -9.62
N SER A 278 -12.70 6.88 -8.42
CA SER A 278 -14.12 6.58 -8.17
C SER A 278 -15.08 7.75 -8.42
N GLY A 279 -14.55 8.93 -8.77
CA GLY A 279 -15.31 10.12 -9.13
C GLY A 279 -16.00 10.81 -7.93
N PRO A 280 -16.54 12.03 -8.13
CA PRO A 280 -17.29 12.75 -7.10
C PRO A 280 -18.53 11.96 -6.66
N ALA A 281 -19.04 12.24 -5.45
CA ALA A 281 -20.27 11.63 -4.97
C ALA A 281 -21.41 11.91 -5.96
N ARG A 282 -22.09 10.85 -6.41
CA ARG A 282 -23.30 10.97 -7.24
C ARG A 282 -24.37 11.59 -6.34
N GLU A 283 -24.77 12.82 -6.63
CA GLU A 283 -25.87 13.49 -5.97
C GLU A 283 -27.08 12.56 -6.10
N ARG A 284 -27.62 12.07 -4.97
CA ARG A 284 -28.88 11.34 -5.00
C ARG A 284 -29.90 12.36 -5.49
N SER A 285 -30.35 12.21 -6.72
CA SER A 285 -31.56 12.89 -7.19
C SER A 285 -32.65 12.55 -6.18
N SER A 286 -33.00 13.50 -5.33
CA SER A 286 -34.18 13.38 -4.49
C SER A 286 -35.36 13.23 -5.45
N VAL A 287 -35.88 12.02 -5.58
CA VAL A 287 -37.24 11.82 -6.08
C VAL A 287 -38.15 12.38 -5.00
N ARG A 288 -38.33 13.70 -5.02
CA ARG A 288 -39.34 14.42 -4.27
C ARG A 288 -40.65 14.13 -4.99
N THR A 289 -41.48 13.29 -4.38
CA THR A 289 -42.96 13.36 -4.43
C THR A 289 -43.56 13.76 -5.79
N LEU A 290 -43.85 12.75 -6.61
CA LEU A 290 -44.88 12.81 -7.66
C LEU A 290 -46.12 12.02 -7.22
N GLU A 291 -46.55 12.23 -5.98
CA GLU A 291 -47.86 11.81 -5.47
C GLU A 291 -48.51 13.00 -4.76
N ALA A 292 -48.90 14.01 -5.55
CA ALA A 292 -49.91 15.02 -5.23
C ALA A 292 -49.98 16.06 -6.38
N ALA A 293 -50.68 15.73 -7.45
CA ALA A 293 -51.36 16.68 -8.34
C ALA A 293 -52.31 15.91 -9.27
#